data_AF-A0A7R8YUT0-F1
#
_entry.id   AF-A0A7R8YUT0-F1
#
_cell.length_a   1.000
_cell.length_b   1.000
_cell.length_c   1.000
_cell.angle_alpha   90.00
_cell.angle_beta   90.00
_cell.angle_gamma   90.00
#
_symmetry.space_group_name_H-M   'P 1'
#
loop_
_entity.id
_entity.type
_entity.pdbx_description
1 polymer ?
#
loop_
_entity_poly.entity_id
_entity_poly.type
_entity_poly.pdbx_seq_one_letter_code
_entity_poly.pdbx_strand_id
1 'polypeptide(L)'
;MQTLNSHELNNTRKAGMEIVFFNRVPKVGSQTFMELLRRLSIRNDFEFHRDAVQRVETIRLGEVQQQELAEVITDLPEPSVFIKHVCYTNFTKFSLPAPIYINVVRDPIERVISWFYYVRAPWYFVERKAAFPELPLPDPAWLKKDFETCVRTGDRECTFTQGVTHEGIGDHRRQTLFFCGHDYECTPFNTVGVLERAKYAVESQYSVVGVLEDLNTTFSVLEKYIPRFFKGATEVYYGGSDKLNNINRNNFKPPVSEEVKEIVRRNFTREIEFYQFCRQRLHKQYLAVNLPHRVINRT
;
A
#
# COMPACT_ATOMS: atom_id res chain seq x y z
N MET A 1 -13.88 25.16 15.52
CA MET A 1 -12.76 24.19 15.44
C MET A 1 -13.31 22.83 15.81
N GLN A 2 -13.38 21.88 14.85
CA GLN A 2 -13.77 20.50 15.17
C GLN A 2 -12.77 19.92 16.16
N THR A 3 -13.25 19.43 17.30
CA THR A 3 -12.43 18.71 18.29
C THR A 3 -11.99 17.39 17.68
N LEU A 4 -10.68 17.20 17.49
CA LEU A 4 -10.12 15.91 17.05
C LEU A 4 -10.46 14.83 18.08
N ASN A 5 -11.23 13.82 17.67
CA ASN A 5 -11.64 12.70 18.52
C ASN A 5 -10.99 11.41 18.02
N SER A 6 -10.13 10.80 18.85
CA SER A 6 -9.42 9.57 18.49
C SER A 6 -10.35 8.38 18.27
N HIS A 7 -11.52 8.37 18.91
CA HIS A 7 -12.52 7.31 18.76
C HIS A 7 -13.31 7.42 17.45
N GLU A 8 -13.48 8.64 16.91
CA GLU A 8 -14.14 8.86 15.62
C GLU A 8 -13.20 8.55 14.44
N LEU A 9 -11.90 8.78 14.62
CA LEU A 9 -10.88 8.54 13.60
C LEU A 9 -10.32 7.10 13.60
N ASN A 10 -10.70 6.27 14.58
CA ASN A 10 -10.27 4.89 14.68
C ASN A 10 -11.36 3.94 14.12
N ASN A 11 -11.15 3.44 12.90
CA ASN A 11 -12.04 2.46 12.29
C ASN A 11 -11.81 1.01 12.76
N THR A 12 -10.77 0.71 13.56
CA THR A 12 -10.54 -0.67 14.08
C THR A 12 -11.78 -1.21 14.79
N ARG A 13 -12.51 -0.37 15.52
CA ARG A 13 -13.75 -0.70 16.23
C ARG A 13 -14.91 -1.17 15.33
N LYS A 14 -14.81 -0.96 14.01
CA LYS A 14 -15.81 -1.39 13.03
C LYS A 14 -15.51 -2.77 12.44
N ALA A 15 -14.33 -3.32 12.71
CA ALA A 15 -13.98 -4.67 12.28
C ALA A 15 -14.82 -5.71 13.04
N GLY A 16 -15.22 -6.77 12.33
CA GLY A 16 -15.99 -7.90 12.88
C GLY A 16 -15.14 -9.09 13.31
N MET A 17 -13.81 -8.98 13.18
CA MET A 17 -12.83 -10.04 13.45
C MET A 17 -11.49 -9.42 13.87
N GLU A 18 -10.70 -10.14 14.67
CA GLU A 18 -9.30 -9.81 14.98
C GLU A 18 -8.37 -10.33 13.89
N ILE A 19 -8.59 -9.89 12.65
CA ILE A 19 -7.72 -10.20 11.52
C ILE A 19 -7.32 -8.90 10.84
N VAL A 20 -6.01 -8.65 10.73
CA VAL A 20 -5.48 -7.51 9.98
C VAL A 20 -5.29 -7.91 8.53
N PHE A 21 -5.99 -7.23 7.62
CA PHE A 21 -5.80 -7.43 6.19
C PHE A 21 -4.99 -6.27 5.59
N PHE A 22 -3.79 -6.57 5.13
CA PHE A 22 -2.91 -5.63 4.42
C PHE A 22 -2.96 -5.88 2.91
N ASN A 23 -3.89 -5.23 2.23
CA ASN A 23 -4.04 -5.27 0.76
C ASN A 23 -2.99 -4.37 0.07
N ARG A 24 -1.73 -4.74 0.24
CA ARG A 24 -0.55 -3.89 0.01
C ARG A 24 -0.42 -3.35 -1.41
N VAL A 25 -0.09 -2.06 -1.51
CA VAL A 25 0.31 -1.40 -2.76
C VAL A 25 1.77 -1.78 -3.13
N PRO A 26 2.09 -2.05 -4.41
CA PRO A 26 3.48 -2.24 -4.85
C PRO A 26 4.36 -1.01 -4.65
N LYS A 27 5.63 -1.26 -4.29
CA LYS A 27 6.69 -0.25 -4.06
C LYS A 27 6.44 0.69 -2.87
N VAL A 28 5.64 0.16 -1.95
CA VAL A 28 5.28 0.56 -0.59
C VAL A 28 6.30 0.73 0.52
N GLY A 29 7.52 0.22 0.29
CA GLY A 29 8.32 -0.31 1.41
C GLY A 29 7.77 -1.64 1.97
N SER A 30 6.90 -2.30 1.23
CA SER A 30 6.08 -3.43 1.69
C SER A 30 6.87 -4.70 2.06
N GLN A 31 8.07 -4.93 1.53
CA GLN A 31 8.96 -6.02 1.99
C GLN A 31 9.41 -5.80 3.44
N THR A 32 9.96 -4.61 3.74
CA THR A 32 10.31 -4.17 5.08
C THR A 32 9.11 -4.25 6.03
N PHE A 33 7.94 -3.75 5.64
CA PHE A 33 6.75 -3.78 6.50
C PHE A 33 6.24 -5.22 6.75
N MET A 34 6.40 -6.10 5.77
CA MET A 34 6.05 -7.52 5.89
C MET A 34 7.01 -8.27 6.84
N GLU A 35 8.30 -7.97 6.80
CA GLU A 35 9.27 -8.48 7.77
C GLU A 35 9.00 -7.93 9.18
N LEU A 36 8.64 -6.65 9.30
CA LEU A 36 8.19 -6.08 10.58
C LEU A 36 7.00 -6.86 11.16
N LEU A 37 5.98 -7.13 10.34
CA LEU A 37 4.80 -7.91 10.75
C LEU A 37 5.17 -9.34 11.17
N ARG A 38 6.10 -10.00 10.48
CA ARG A 38 6.61 -11.33 10.87
C ARG A 38 7.30 -11.29 12.24
N ARG A 39 8.11 -10.28 12.52
CA ARG A 39 8.75 -10.13 13.84
C ARG A 39 7.74 -9.81 14.93
N LEU A 40 6.76 -8.97 14.62
CA LEU A 40 5.67 -8.64 15.53
C LEU A 40 4.75 -9.83 15.80
N SER A 41 4.58 -10.75 14.86
CA SER A 41 3.77 -11.97 15.04
C SER A 41 4.31 -12.84 16.16
N ILE A 42 5.63 -12.96 16.24
CA ILE A 42 6.32 -13.66 17.33
C ILE A 42 6.18 -12.87 18.64
N ARG A 43 6.40 -11.55 18.61
CA ARG A 43 6.37 -10.70 19.81
C ARG A 43 4.98 -10.60 20.44
N ASN A 44 3.96 -10.50 19.59
CA ASN A 44 2.60 -10.17 19.97
C ASN A 44 1.65 -11.37 19.79
N ASP A 45 2.17 -12.58 19.54
CA ASP A 45 1.42 -13.84 19.53
C ASP A 45 0.18 -13.81 18.61
N PHE A 46 0.42 -13.68 17.30
CA PHE A 46 -0.58 -13.78 16.25
C PHE A 46 -0.02 -14.53 15.04
N GLU A 47 -0.87 -15.07 14.16
CA GLU A 47 -0.38 -15.79 12.98
C GLU A 47 -0.08 -14.88 11.80
N PHE A 48 0.99 -15.19 11.08
CA PHE A 48 1.43 -14.44 9.90
C PHE A 48 1.14 -15.22 8.62
N HIS A 49 0.27 -14.68 7.78
CA HIS A 49 -0.15 -15.26 6.51
C HIS A 49 0.16 -14.32 5.34
N ARG A 50 0.56 -14.89 4.20
CA ARG A 50 0.78 -14.14 2.96
C ARG A 50 0.32 -14.95 1.75
N ASP A 51 -0.07 -14.24 0.71
CA ASP A 51 -0.38 -14.85 -0.58
C ASP A 51 0.83 -15.60 -1.17
N ALA A 52 0.54 -16.68 -1.89
CA ALA A 52 1.57 -17.48 -2.56
C ALA A 52 2.20 -16.70 -3.72
N VAL A 53 3.44 -17.05 -4.08
CA VAL A 53 4.10 -16.44 -5.25
C VAL A 53 3.40 -16.90 -6.52
N GLN A 54 2.85 -15.95 -7.28
CA GLN A 54 2.15 -16.20 -8.54
C GLN A 54 2.99 -15.80 -9.75
N ARG A 55 2.77 -16.46 -10.90
CA ARG A 55 3.42 -16.11 -12.17
C ARG A 55 3.06 -14.70 -12.63
N VAL A 56 1.78 -14.37 -12.55
CA VAL A 56 1.22 -13.03 -12.82
C VAL A 56 0.41 -12.63 -11.61
N GLU A 57 0.74 -11.48 -11.05
CA GLU A 57 0.01 -10.93 -9.91
C GLU A 57 -1.32 -10.35 -10.39
N THR A 58 -2.42 -10.91 -9.91
CA THR A 58 -3.77 -10.46 -10.25
C THR A 58 -4.30 -9.55 -9.15
N ILE A 59 -4.33 -8.24 -9.40
CA ILE A 59 -4.68 -7.24 -8.39
C ILE A 59 -6.19 -6.93 -8.33
N ARG A 60 -6.91 -7.07 -9.44
CA ARG A 60 -8.37 -6.92 -9.52
C ARG A 60 -8.98 -8.30 -9.69
N LEU A 61 -9.98 -8.61 -8.88
CA LEU A 61 -10.61 -9.92 -8.82
C LEU A 61 -12.03 -9.84 -9.36
N GLY A 62 -12.46 -10.89 -10.07
CA GLY A 62 -13.88 -11.08 -10.37
C GLY A 62 -14.67 -11.33 -9.08
N GLU A 63 -15.99 -11.18 -9.12
CA GLU A 63 -16.83 -11.27 -7.93
C GLU A 63 -16.69 -12.61 -7.17
N VAL A 64 -16.65 -13.73 -7.90
CA VAL A 64 -16.42 -15.06 -7.31
C VAL A 64 -15.07 -15.11 -6.56
N GLN A 65 -14.00 -14.62 -7.19
CA GLN A 65 -12.66 -14.58 -6.58
C GLN A 65 -12.57 -13.61 -5.39
N GLN A 66 -13.38 -12.55 -5.39
CA GLN A 66 -13.50 -11.65 -4.25
C GLN A 66 -14.15 -12.36 -3.06
N GLN A 67 -15.21 -13.14 -3.31
CA GLN A 67 -15.86 -13.95 -2.28
C GLN A 67 -14.89 -15.02 -1.74
N GLU A 68 -14.23 -15.78 -2.62
CA GLU A 68 -13.23 -16.79 -2.24
C GLU A 68 -12.12 -16.18 -1.37
N LEU A 69 -11.60 -15.00 -1.74
CA LEU A 69 -10.60 -14.30 -0.94
C LEU A 69 -11.15 -13.90 0.44
N ALA A 70 -12.41 -13.44 0.51
CA ALA A 70 -13.04 -13.02 1.75
C ALA A 70 -13.30 -14.23 2.68
N GLU A 71 -13.73 -15.37 2.14
CA GLU A 71 -13.90 -16.63 2.85
C GLU A 71 -12.57 -17.13 3.40
N VAL A 72 -11.53 -17.21 2.55
CA VAL A 72 -10.17 -17.61 2.97
C VAL A 72 -9.64 -16.76 4.11
N ILE A 73 -9.86 -15.43 4.08
CA ILE A 73 -9.40 -14.54 5.15
C ILE A 73 -10.24 -14.72 6.42
N THR A 74 -11.55 -14.93 6.30
CA THR A 74 -12.46 -15.12 7.44
C THR A 74 -12.20 -16.44 8.16
N ASP A 75 -11.74 -17.47 7.44
CA ASP A 75 -11.44 -18.80 8.00
C ASP A 75 -10.08 -18.89 8.71
N LEU A 76 -9.27 -17.82 8.70
CA LEU A 76 -8.00 -17.80 9.43
C LEU A 76 -8.23 -17.78 10.94
N PRO A 77 -7.36 -18.41 11.74
CA PRO A 77 -7.46 -18.34 13.19
C PRO A 77 -7.22 -16.92 13.70
N GLU A 78 -8.02 -16.48 14.67
CA GLU A 78 -7.84 -15.18 15.31
C GLU A 78 -6.89 -15.28 16.52
N PRO A 79 -5.91 -14.38 16.67
CA PRO A 79 -5.60 -13.25 15.80
C PRO A 79 -4.64 -13.59 14.65
N SER A 80 -4.89 -13.01 13.47
CA SER A 80 -4.07 -13.22 12.27
C SER A 80 -3.77 -11.93 11.49
N VAL A 81 -2.70 -11.96 10.70
CA VAL A 81 -2.43 -10.98 9.64
C VAL A 81 -2.41 -11.69 8.30
N PHE A 82 -3.14 -11.17 7.31
CA PHE A 82 -3.05 -11.63 5.92
C PHE A 82 -2.53 -10.51 5.01
N ILE A 83 -1.65 -10.84 4.07
CA ILE A 83 -0.99 -9.88 3.19
C ILE A 83 -1.11 -10.33 1.73
N LYS A 84 -1.69 -9.48 0.88
CA LYS A 84 -1.82 -9.73 -0.56
C LYS A 84 -1.77 -8.45 -1.37
N HIS A 85 -1.18 -8.51 -2.57
CA HIS A 85 -1.30 -7.44 -3.55
C HIS A 85 -2.66 -7.54 -4.26
N VAL A 86 -3.64 -6.78 -3.76
CA VAL A 86 -5.02 -6.83 -4.26
C VAL A 86 -5.75 -5.51 -3.97
N CYS A 87 -6.72 -5.15 -4.80
CA CYS A 87 -7.60 -4.01 -4.56
C CYS A 87 -8.51 -4.26 -3.34
N TYR A 88 -9.03 -3.19 -2.76
CA TYR A 88 -9.97 -3.25 -1.65
C TYR A 88 -11.17 -4.17 -1.99
N THR A 89 -11.47 -5.09 -1.08
CA THR A 89 -12.59 -6.05 -1.18
C THR A 89 -13.61 -5.74 -0.10
N ASN A 90 -14.87 -5.59 -0.46
CA ASN A 90 -15.92 -5.35 0.54
C ASN A 90 -16.48 -6.69 1.05
N PHE A 91 -16.03 -7.14 2.23
CA PHE A 91 -16.46 -8.40 2.85
C PHE A 91 -17.96 -8.42 3.16
N THR A 92 -18.51 -7.27 3.56
CA THR A 92 -19.93 -7.17 3.92
C THR A 92 -20.87 -7.40 2.73
N LYS A 93 -20.37 -7.21 1.49
CA LYS A 93 -21.09 -7.57 0.26
C LYS A 93 -21.42 -9.07 0.22
N PHE A 94 -20.59 -9.90 0.84
CA PHE A 94 -20.72 -11.36 0.89
C PHE A 94 -21.29 -11.85 2.23
N SER A 95 -21.86 -10.96 3.04
CA SER A 95 -22.33 -11.27 4.41
C SER A 95 -21.23 -11.82 5.34
N LEU A 96 -19.97 -11.48 5.07
CA LEU A 96 -18.82 -11.86 5.89
C LEU A 96 -18.37 -10.69 6.79
N PRO A 97 -17.83 -10.98 7.98
CA PRO A 97 -17.31 -9.95 8.87
C PRO A 97 -16.13 -9.21 8.21
N ALA A 98 -16.04 -7.90 8.44
CA ALA A 98 -14.96 -7.10 7.87
C ALA A 98 -13.66 -7.22 8.70
N PRO A 99 -12.49 -7.43 8.08
CA PRO A 99 -11.21 -7.41 8.78
C PRO A 99 -10.78 -5.99 9.14
N ILE A 100 -9.73 -5.88 9.95
CA ILE A 100 -9.02 -4.63 10.22
C ILE A 100 -8.18 -4.28 8.98
N TYR A 101 -8.71 -3.44 8.11
CA TYR A 101 -7.98 -2.95 6.94
C TYR A 101 -6.87 -1.97 7.33
N ILE A 102 -5.66 -2.23 6.85
CA ILE A 102 -4.53 -1.30 6.90
C ILE A 102 -3.90 -1.15 5.53
N ASN A 103 -3.21 -0.04 5.32
CA ASN A 103 -2.31 0.10 4.18
C ASN A 103 -1.17 1.06 4.47
N VAL A 104 -0.27 1.21 3.51
CA VAL A 104 0.76 2.26 3.51
C VAL A 104 0.72 2.91 2.13
N VAL A 105 0.93 4.22 2.06
CA VAL A 105 1.10 4.94 0.80
C VAL A 105 2.52 5.49 0.68
N ARG A 106 2.91 5.82 -0.55
CA ARG A 106 4.18 6.45 -0.89
C ARG A 106 3.94 7.61 -1.85
N ASP A 107 4.84 8.59 -1.87
CA ASP A 107 4.87 9.62 -2.92
C ASP A 107 4.73 8.94 -4.31
N PRO A 108 3.72 9.32 -5.10
CA PRO A 108 3.38 8.57 -6.30
C PRO A 108 4.46 8.65 -7.38
N ILE A 109 5.27 9.71 -7.40
CA ILE A 109 6.34 9.90 -8.39
C ILE A 109 7.53 9.02 -8.01
N GLU A 110 7.95 9.08 -6.74
CA GLU A 110 9.00 8.20 -6.22
C GLU A 110 8.61 6.72 -6.31
N ARG A 111 7.31 6.42 -6.21
CA ARG A 111 6.77 5.06 -6.37
C ARG A 111 6.89 4.56 -7.81
N VAL A 112 6.52 5.35 -8.82
CA VAL A 112 6.66 4.92 -10.23
C VAL A 112 8.11 4.86 -10.69
N ILE A 113 8.97 5.78 -10.23
CA ILE A 113 10.42 5.69 -10.44
C ILE A 113 10.96 4.42 -9.79
N SER A 114 10.53 4.11 -8.56
CA SER A 114 10.93 2.89 -7.87
C SER A 114 10.47 1.63 -8.59
N TRP A 115 9.31 1.65 -9.24
CA TRP A 115 8.83 0.54 -10.07
C TRP A 115 9.67 0.39 -11.34
N PHE A 116 9.91 1.49 -12.06
CA PHE A 116 10.67 1.53 -13.32
C PHE A 116 12.03 0.84 -13.20
N TYR A 117 12.79 1.16 -12.15
CA TYR A 117 14.10 0.54 -11.90
C TYR A 117 14.03 -0.82 -11.22
N TYR A 118 12.93 -1.15 -10.54
CA TYR A 118 12.76 -2.46 -9.94
C TYR A 118 12.57 -3.55 -11.00
N VAL A 119 11.70 -3.31 -11.98
CA VAL A 119 11.47 -4.26 -13.08
C VAL A 119 12.64 -4.39 -14.04
N ARG A 120 13.65 -3.52 -13.94
CA ARG A 120 14.87 -3.56 -14.75
C ARG A 120 16.07 -4.15 -14.00
N ALA A 121 15.92 -4.40 -12.71
CA ALA A 121 17.04 -4.85 -11.90
C ALA A 121 17.43 -6.30 -12.25
N PRO A 122 18.74 -6.64 -12.32
CA PRO A 122 19.17 -7.98 -12.69
C PRO A 122 18.57 -9.10 -11.82
N TRP A 123 18.51 -8.91 -10.50
CA TRP A 123 17.96 -9.92 -9.58
C TRP A 123 16.48 -10.21 -9.85
N TYR A 124 15.70 -9.22 -10.30
CA TYR A 124 14.28 -9.41 -10.63
C TYR A 124 14.10 -10.49 -11.69
N PHE A 125 14.97 -10.50 -12.71
CA PHE A 125 14.94 -11.50 -13.77
C PHE A 125 15.55 -12.83 -13.33
N VAL A 126 16.64 -12.81 -12.55
CA VAL A 126 17.26 -14.03 -12.04
C VAL A 126 16.27 -14.83 -11.19
N GLU A 127 15.61 -14.17 -10.23
CA GLU A 127 14.60 -14.81 -9.36
C GLU A 127 13.41 -15.33 -10.17
N ARG A 128 12.88 -14.54 -11.10
CA ARG A 128 11.75 -14.96 -11.94
C ARG A 128 12.12 -16.10 -12.90
N LYS A 129 13.33 -16.10 -13.46
CA LYS A 129 13.82 -17.16 -14.35
C LYS A 129 14.10 -18.45 -13.57
N ALA A 130 14.54 -18.35 -12.31
CA ALA A 130 14.68 -19.51 -11.42
C ALA A 130 13.31 -20.13 -11.09
N ALA A 131 12.30 -19.30 -10.81
CA ALA A 131 10.93 -19.76 -10.54
C ALA A 131 10.16 -20.21 -11.80
N PHE A 132 10.44 -19.59 -12.94
CA PHE A 132 9.75 -19.78 -14.23
C PHE A 132 10.76 -19.79 -15.40
N PRO A 133 11.45 -20.93 -15.63
CA PRO A 133 12.55 -21.04 -16.60
C PRO A 133 12.17 -20.74 -18.06
N GLU A 134 10.89 -20.80 -18.41
CA GLU A 134 10.37 -20.57 -19.76
C GLU A 134 10.24 -19.08 -20.13
N LEU A 135 10.29 -18.16 -19.15
CA LEU A 135 10.10 -16.73 -19.42
C LEU A 135 11.23 -16.14 -20.29
N PRO A 136 10.92 -15.39 -21.37
CA PRO A 136 11.97 -14.76 -22.18
C PRO A 136 12.71 -13.68 -21.38
N LEU A 137 13.99 -13.49 -21.68
CA LEU A 137 14.74 -12.35 -21.16
C LEU A 137 14.32 -11.08 -21.91
N PRO A 138 14.23 -9.91 -21.24
CA PRO A 138 13.91 -8.66 -21.89
C PRO A 138 15.01 -8.20 -22.85
N ASP A 139 14.64 -7.28 -23.74
CA ASP A 139 15.56 -6.59 -24.62
C ASP A 139 16.64 -5.80 -23.82
N PRO A 140 17.94 -5.95 -24.14
CA PRO A 140 19.01 -5.24 -23.44
C PRO A 140 18.92 -3.70 -23.50
N ALA A 141 18.39 -3.12 -24.57
CA ALA A 141 18.21 -1.66 -24.67
C ALA A 141 17.10 -1.18 -23.73
N TRP A 142 16.02 -1.96 -23.57
CA TRP A 142 14.98 -1.69 -22.57
C TRP A 142 15.53 -1.72 -21.14
N LEU A 143 16.41 -2.69 -20.83
CA LEU A 143 17.04 -2.83 -19.51
C LEU A 143 17.95 -1.65 -19.15
N LYS A 144 18.70 -1.13 -20.13
CA LYS A 144 19.67 -0.04 -19.94
C LYS A 144 19.03 1.35 -19.93
N LYS A 145 17.81 1.49 -20.43
CA LYS A 145 17.12 2.79 -20.52
C LYS A 145 16.84 3.35 -19.13
N ASP A 146 17.29 4.57 -18.88
CA ASP A 146 17.01 5.30 -17.65
C ASP A 146 15.64 6.01 -17.70
N PHE A 147 15.13 6.36 -16.53
CA PHE A 147 13.81 6.97 -16.38
C PHE A 147 13.75 8.37 -17.02
N GLU A 148 14.83 9.14 -16.98
CA GLU A 148 14.84 10.48 -17.55
C GLU A 148 14.72 10.46 -19.06
N THR A 149 15.54 9.62 -19.70
CA THR A 149 15.48 9.38 -21.13
C THR A 149 14.07 8.93 -21.51
N CYS A 150 13.50 7.96 -20.79
CA CYS A 150 12.14 7.44 -21.02
C CYS A 150 11.05 8.53 -20.97
N VAL A 151 11.11 9.45 -20.00
CA VAL A 151 10.17 10.57 -19.89
C VAL A 151 10.39 11.58 -21.02
N ARG A 152 11.64 11.96 -21.30
CA ARG A 152 11.96 12.99 -22.30
C ARG A 152 11.67 12.54 -23.74
N THR A 153 11.84 11.25 -24.04
CA THR A 153 11.51 10.69 -25.36
C THR A 153 10.02 10.37 -25.52
N GLY A 154 9.20 10.50 -24.48
CA GLY A 154 7.77 10.22 -24.53
C GLY A 154 7.47 8.73 -24.72
N ASP A 155 8.30 7.85 -24.15
CA ASP A 155 8.08 6.41 -24.24
C ASP A 155 6.75 6.02 -23.60
N ARG A 156 6.08 5.01 -24.17
CA ARG A 156 4.74 4.59 -23.75
C ARG A 156 4.63 4.27 -22.24
N GLU A 157 5.67 3.68 -21.65
CA GLU A 157 5.67 3.30 -20.22
C GLU A 157 5.91 4.48 -19.25
N CYS A 158 6.44 5.60 -19.74
CA CYS A 158 6.68 6.82 -18.99
C CYS A 158 5.73 7.97 -19.38
N THR A 159 4.72 7.66 -20.21
CA THR A 159 3.68 8.59 -20.64
C THR A 159 2.38 8.30 -19.87
N PHE A 160 1.93 9.29 -19.10
CA PHE A 160 0.88 9.13 -18.11
C PHE A 160 -0.37 9.92 -18.49
N THR A 161 -1.12 9.41 -19.46
CA THR A 161 -2.33 10.10 -19.97
C THR A 161 -3.54 9.84 -19.07
N GLN A 162 -4.20 10.93 -18.64
CA GLN A 162 -5.43 10.87 -17.85
C GLN A 162 -6.55 10.09 -18.58
N GLY A 163 -7.34 9.35 -17.82
CA GLY A 163 -8.50 8.60 -18.30
C GLY A 163 -8.16 7.24 -18.92
N VAL A 164 -6.88 7.01 -19.27
CA VAL A 164 -6.45 5.72 -19.81
C VAL A 164 -6.64 4.62 -18.76
N THR A 165 -7.34 3.56 -19.16
CA THR A 165 -7.68 2.43 -18.29
C THR A 165 -6.70 1.27 -18.41
N HIS A 166 -5.77 1.31 -19.37
CA HIS A 166 -4.90 0.21 -19.78
C HIS A 166 -4.38 -0.59 -18.58
N GLU A 167 -4.75 -1.86 -18.50
CA GLU A 167 -4.21 -2.82 -17.56
C GLU A 167 -3.24 -3.70 -18.33
N GLY A 168 -1.96 -3.62 -17.99
CA GLY A 168 -0.92 -4.47 -18.57
C GLY A 168 0.01 -4.94 -17.48
N ILE A 169 0.72 -6.04 -17.74
CA ILE A 169 1.84 -6.47 -16.88
C ILE A 169 2.81 -5.29 -16.77
N GLY A 170 2.89 -4.70 -15.57
CA GLY A 170 3.77 -3.56 -15.32
C GLY A 170 3.11 -2.18 -15.29
N ASP A 171 1.78 -2.04 -15.40
CA ASP A 171 1.13 -0.76 -15.10
C ASP A 171 0.90 -0.55 -13.59
N HIS A 172 1.89 0.04 -12.94
CA HIS A 172 1.85 0.34 -11.51
C HIS A 172 1.69 1.84 -11.23
N ARG A 173 1.11 2.63 -12.14
CA ARG A 173 0.95 4.08 -11.91
C ARG A 173 -0.15 4.45 -10.91
N ARG A 174 -1.14 3.57 -10.73
CA ARG A 174 -2.33 3.81 -9.90
C ARG A 174 -2.16 3.27 -8.49
N GLN A 175 -1.96 4.14 -7.50
CA GLN A 175 -2.06 3.78 -6.09
C GLN A 175 -3.51 3.87 -5.62
N THR A 176 -4.27 4.84 -6.12
CA THR A 176 -5.72 4.99 -5.87
C THR A 176 -6.52 3.73 -6.18
N LEU A 177 -6.15 2.98 -7.22
CA LEU A 177 -6.82 1.73 -7.64
C LEU A 177 -6.92 0.71 -6.49
N PHE A 178 -5.86 0.56 -5.69
CA PHE A 178 -5.82 -0.40 -4.58
C PHE A 178 -6.84 -0.07 -3.47
N PHE A 179 -7.27 1.19 -3.37
CA PHE A 179 -8.24 1.64 -2.38
C PHE A 179 -9.64 1.80 -2.96
N CYS A 180 -9.74 2.19 -4.24
CA CYS A 180 -11.03 2.35 -4.92
C CYS A 180 -11.78 1.01 -5.02
N GLY A 181 -11.07 -0.09 -5.31
CA GLY A 181 -11.64 -1.42 -5.33
C GLY A 181 -11.60 -2.08 -6.70
N HIS A 182 -12.44 -3.09 -6.89
CA HIS A 182 -12.40 -3.99 -8.05
C HIS A 182 -13.20 -3.50 -9.26
N ASP A 183 -14.02 -2.47 -9.12
CA ASP A 183 -14.94 -2.01 -10.16
C ASP A 183 -14.21 -1.40 -11.37
N TYR A 184 -14.82 -1.47 -12.56
CA TYR A 184 -14.22 -0.91 -13.78
C TYR A 184 -14.06 0.61 -13.68
N GLU A 185 -14.94 1.27 -12.97
CA GLU A 185 -14.96 2.70 -12.66
C GLU A 185 -13.78 3.15 -11.79
N CYS A 186 -13.02 2.20 -11.24
CA CYS A 186 -11.75 2.43 -10.52
C CYS A 186 -10.52 2.46 -11.45
N THR A 187 -10.66 2.02 -12.70
CA THR A 187 -9.54 1.88 -13.65
C THR A 187 -9.04 3.19 -14.29
N PRO A 188 -9.87 4.21 -14.59
CA PRO A 188 -9.40 5.38 -15.33
C PRO A 188 -8.34 6.17 -14.55
N PHE A 189 -7.11 6.21 -15.08
CA PHE A 189 -5.99 6.88 -14.41
C PHE A 189 -6.26 8.37 -14.19
N ASN A 190 -5.89 8.88 -13.01
CA ASN A 190 -5.87 10.31 -12.71
C ASN A 190 -7.23 11.03 -12.87
N THR A 191 -8.34 10.33 -12.60
CA THR A 191 -9.70 10.92 -12.68
C THR A 191 -10.28 11.25 -11.31
N VAL A 192 -11.21 12.22 -11.26
CA VAL A 192 -11.87 12.65 -10.03
C VAL A 192 -12.71 11.52 -9.42
N GLY A 193 -13.45 10.76 -10.25
CA GLY A 193 -14.30 9.68 -9.75
C GLY A 193 -13.52 8.60 -9.00
N VAL A 194 -12.35 8.19 -9.51
CA VAL A 194 -11.48 7.21 -8.86
C VAL A 194 -10.92 7.77 -7.55
N LEU A 195 -10.48 9.04 -7.57
CA LEU A 195 -9.95 9.72 -6.40
C LEU A 195 -10.95 9.74 -5.24
N GLU A 196 -12.18 10.18 -5.51
CA GLU A 196 -13.19 10.33 -4.45
C GLU A 196 -13.66 8.97 -3.91
N ARG A 197 -13.77 7.95 -4.75
CA ARG A 197 -14.03 6.57 -4.30
C ARG A 197 -12.91 6.03 -3.41
N ALA A 198 -11.66 6.25 -3.80
CA ALA A 198 -10.50 5.85 -3.01
C ALA A 198 -10.46 6.58 -1.65
N LYS A 199 -10.69 7.89 -1.62
CA LYS A 199 -10.79 8.67 -0.37
C LYS A 199 -11.90 8.13 0.53
N TYR A 200 -13.08 7.90 -0.03
CA TYR A 200 -14.23 7.36 0.70
C TYR A 200 -13.90 6.00 1.34
N ALA A 201 -13.26 5.09 0.60
CA ALA A 201 -12.83 3.80 1.15
C ALA A 201 -11.83 3.99 2.31
N VAL A 202 -10.82 4.85 2.15
CA VAL A 202 -9.85 5.17 3.22
C VAL A 202 -10.53 5.71 4.48
N GLU A 203 -11.51 6.62 4.35
CA GLU A 203 -12.22 7.19 5.51
C GLU A 203 -13.15 6.20 6.19
N SER A 204 -13.85 5.37 5.42
CA SER A 204 -14.92 4.52 5.94
C SER A 204 -14.43 3.14 6.38
N GLN A 205 -13.41 2.57 5.72
CA GLN A 205 -13.03 1.16 5.83
C GLN A 205 -11.67 0.94 6.49
N TYR A 206 -10.69 1.82 6.24
CA TYR A 206 -9.33 1.60 6.72
C TYR A 206 -9.14 2.11 8.15
N SER A 207 -8.53 1.30 9.00
CA SER A 207 -8.10 1.74 10.33
C SER A 207 -6.97 2.77 10.20
N VAL A 208 -5.82 2.34 9.68
CA VAL A 208 -4.65 3.21 9.46
C VAL A 208 -4.14 3.04 8.04
N VAL A 209 -3.93 4.17 7.37
CA VAL A 209 -3.17 4.24 6.11
C VAL A 209 -1.91 5.04 6.41
N GLY A 210 -0.80 4.33 6.55
CA GLY A 210 0.52 4.90 6.84
C GLY A 210 1.14 5.61 5.65
N VAL A 211 2.25 6.31 5.89
CA VAL A 211 3.05 6.98 4.85
C VAL A 211 4.49 6.48 4.95
N LEU A 212 5.04 5.97 3.85
CA LEU A 212 6.39 5.40 3.83
C LEU A 212 7.46 6.42 4.21
N GLU A 213 7.26 7.68 3.82
CA GLU A 213 8.16 8.79 4.13
C GLU A 213 8.04 9.26 5.60
N ASP A 214 7.04 8.78 6.34
CA ASP A 214 6.74 9.17 7.73
C ASP A 214 6.39 7.95 8.61
N LEU A 215 7.34 7.02 8.71
CA LEU A 215 7.14 5.76 9.43
C LEU A 215 7.02 5.95 10.94
N ASN A 216 7.67 6.96 11.53
CA ASN A 216 7.56 7.25 12.97
C ASN A 216 6.10 7.55 13.35
N THR A 217 5.46 8.45 12.62
CA THR A 217 4.05 8.77 12.84
C THR A 217 3.16 7.57 12.50
N THR A 218 3.48 6.83 11.43
CA THR A 218 2.77 5.59 11.05
C THR A 218 2.76 4.57 12.19
N PHE A 219 3.92 4.24 12.76
CA PHE A 219 4.03 3.25 13.84
C PHE A 219 3.38 3.75 15.13
N SER A 220 3.51 5.03 15.47
CA SER A 220 2.86 5.60 16.65
C SER A 220 1.33 5.46 16.59
N VAL A 221 0.72 5.71 15.43
CA VAL A 221 -0.74 5.54 15.27
C VAL A 221 -1.13 4.07 15.29
N LEU A 222 -0.39 3.20 14.58
CA LEU A 222 -0.64 1.74 14.57
C LEU A 222 -0.57 1.13 15.98
N GLU A 223 0.45 1.49 16.77
CA GLU A 223 0.63 1.03 18.15
C GLU A 223 -0.54 1.43 19.06
N LYS A 224 -1.20 2.55 18.79
CA LYS A 224 -2.34 3.05 19.57
C LYS A 224 -3.68 2.50 19.09
N TYR A 225 -3.89 2.37 17.78
CA TYR A 225 -5.18 1.95 17.21
C TYR A 225 -5.32 0.45 17.01
N ILE A 226 -4.22 -0.28 16.89
CA ILE A 226 -4.20 -1.74 16.68
C ILE A 226 -3.10 -2.37 17.58
N PRO A 227 -3.15 -2.17 18.92
CA PRO A 227 -2.07 -2.58 19.82
C PRO A 227 -1.86 -4.11 19.86
N ARG A 228 -2.90 -4.92 19.65
CA ARG A 228 -2.79 -6.40 19.62
C ARG A 228 -1.78 -6.89 18.58
N PHE A 229 -1.64 -6.16 17.47
CA PHE A 229 -0.75 -6.53 16.37
C PHE A 229 0.53 -5.67 16.34
N PHE A 230 0.43 -4.39 16.68
CA PHE A 230 1.51 -3.43 16.44
C PHE A 230 2.26 -2.96 17.68
N LYS A 231 1.91 -3.40 18.89
CA LYS A 231 2.65 -3.01 20.11
C LYS A 231 4.15 -3.27 19.94
N GLY A 232 4.94 -2.22 20.12
CA GLY A 232 6.40 -2.28 19.97
C GLY A 232 6.92 -2.28 18.53
N ALA A 233 6.11 -1.90 17.54
CA ALA A 233 6.52 -1.78 16.14
C ALA A 233 7.75 -0.87 15.96
N THR A 234 7.77 0.27 16.65
CA THR A 234 8.87 1.23 16.60
C THR A 234 10.17 0.60 17.10
N GLU A 235 10.11 -0.11 18.22
CA GLU A 235 11.26 -0.81 18.80
C GLU A 235 11.78 -1.92 17.89
N VAL A 236 10.87 -2.74 17.32
CA VAL A 236 11.26 -3.82 16.39
C VAL A 236 11.89 -3.26 15.11
N TYR A 237 11.39 -2.12 14.63
CA TYR A 237 11.88 -1.49 13.41
C TYR A 237 13.29 -0.89 13.59
N TYR A 238 13.53 -0.18 14.69
CA TYR A 238 14.78 0.54 14.93
C TYR A 238 15.81 -0.22 15.79
N GLY A 239 15.38 -1.19 16.59
CA GLY A 239 16.21 -1.84 17.62
C GLY A 239 16.96 -3.11 17.18
N GLY A 240 16.71 -3.65 15.98
CA GLY A 240 17.35 -4.89 15.50
C GLY A 240 18.76 -4.69 14.91
N SER A 241 19.65 -5.65 15.14
CA SER A 241 20.98 -5.74 14.49
C SER A 241 20.88 -5.91 12.96
N ASP A 242 19.87 -6.66 12.51
CA ASP A 242 19.45 -6.73 11.11
C ASP A 242 18.59 -5.51 10.76
N LYS A 243 19.22 -4.47 10.23
CA LYS A 243 18.54 -3.21 9.93
C LYS A 243 17.49 -3.44 8.84
N LEU A 244 16.22 -3.49 9.24
CA LEU A 244 15.05 -3.62 8.36
C LEU A 244 15.01 -2.55 7.26
N ASN A 245 15.69 -1.43 7.49
CA ASN A 245 15.84 -0.33 6.53
C ASN A 245 16.62 -0.72 5.25
N ASN A 246 17.40 -1.80 5.26
CA ASN A 246 18.23 -2.19 4.11
C ASN A 246 17.52 -3.15 3.14
N ILE A 247 16.41 -3.78 3.54
CA ILE A 247 15.72 -4.83 2.77
C ILE A 247 15.29 -4.34 1.38
N ASN A 248 14.87 -3.08 1.28
CA ASN A 248 14.31 -2.50 0.06
C ASN A 248 15.31 -1.73 -0.80
N ARG A 249 16.61 -1.77 -0.47
CA ARG A 249 17.61 -0.94 -1.16
C ARG A 249 17.85 -1.45 -2.59
N ASN A 250 17.54 -0.62 -3.58
CA ASN A 250 17.86 -0.86 -4.98
C ASN A 250 19.06 0.01 -5.39
N ASN A 251 20.25 -0.58 -5.48
CA ASN A 251 21.47 0.12 -5.91
C ASN A 251 21.48 0.47 -7.42
N PHE A 252 20.51 -0.01 -8.20
CA PHE A 252 20.33 0.26 -9.63
C PHE A 252 19.29 1.36 -9.90
N LYS A 253 18.88 2.10 -8.87
CA LYS A 253 18.06 3.32 -9.01
C LYS A 253 18.99 4.54 -9.01
N PRO A 254 19.39 5.07 -10.19
CA PRO A 254 20.09 6.35 -10.24
C PRO A 254 19.16 7.48 -9.76
N PRO A 255 19.73 8.61 -9.30
CA PRO A 255 18.95 9.80 -9.01
C PRO A 255 18.24 10.30 -10.28
N VAL A 256 17.04 10.84 -10.09
CA VAL A 256 16.24 11.47 -11.15
C VAL A 256 16.13 12.96 -10.78
N SER A 257 16.40 13.83 -11.75
CA SER A 257 16.32 15.28 -11.62
C SER A 257 14.92 15.76 -11.28
N GLU A 258 14.85 16.87 -10.52
CA GLU A 258 13.57 17.48 -10.16
C GLU A 258 12.81 18.01 -11.37
N GLU A 259 13.51 18.43 -12.43
CA GLU A 259 12.89 18.83 -13.71
C GLU A 259 12.06 17.67 -14.30
N VAL A 260 12.65 16.47 -14.39
CA VAL A 260 11.95 15.28 -14.91
C VAL A 260 10.80 14.89 -14.00
N LYS A 261 11.01 14.93 -12.68
CA LYS A 261 9.92 14.66 -11.72
C LYS A 261 8.77 15.64 -11.90
N GLU A 262 9.03 16.91 -12.19
CA GLU A 262 7.99 17.91 -12.41
C GLU A 262 7.15 17.62 -13.66
N ILE A 263 7.77 17.13 -14.74
CA ILE A 263 7.02 16.65 -15.92
C ILE A 263 6.04 15.54 -15.54
N VAL A 264 6.48 14.60 -14.70
CA VAL A 264 5.63 13.50 -14.22
C VAL A 264 4.55 14.01 -13.26
N ARG A 265 4.87 14.91 -12.32
CA ARG A 265 3.91 15.47 -11.36
C ARG A 265 2.70 16.12 -12.03
N ARG A 266 2.90 16.83 -13.14
CA ARG A 266 1.81 17.45 -13.93
C ARG A 266 0.77 16.44 -14.42
N ASN A 267 1.16 15.18 -14.58
CA ASN A 267 0.30 14.09 -15.04
C ASN A 267 -0.23 13.19 -13.90
N PHE A 268 0.18 13.42 -12.65
CA PHE A 268 -0.19 12.61 -11.47
C PHE A 268 -1.04 13.38 -10.45
N THR A 269 -1.70 14.46 -10.87
CA THR A 269 -2.38 15.40 -9.98
C THR A 269 -3.32 14.75 -8.96
N ARG A 270 -4.14 13.76 -9.36
CA ARG A 270 -5.06 13.03 -8.47
C ARG A 270 -4.38 11.99 -7.60
N GLU A 271 -3.33 11.34 -8.11
CA GLU A 271 -2.52 10.43 -7.28
C GLU A 271 -1.76 11.19 -6.18
N ILE A 272 -1.25 12.38 -6.48
CA ILE A 272 -0.62 13.28 -5.51
C ILE A 272 -1.66 13.76 -4.48
N GLU A 273 -2.84 14.17 -4.94
CA GLU A 273 -3.93 14.60 -4.08
C GLU A 273 -4.35 13.47 -3.11
N PHE A 274 -4.48 12.24 -3.60
CA PHE A 274 -4.76 11.07 -2.77
C PHE A 274 -3.67 10.80 -1.72
N TYR A 275 -2.40 10.89 -2.12
CA TYR A 275 -1.27 10.75 -1.20
C TYR A 275 -1.30 11.81 -0.10
N GLN A 276 -1.51 13.08 -0.44
CA GLN A 276 -1.60 14.17 0.55
C GLN A 276 -2.82 14.01 1.45
N PHE A 277 -3.94 13.54 0.92
CA PHE A 277 -5.12 13.20 1.71
C PHE A 277 -4.81 12.12 2.77
N CYS A 278 -4.16 11.02 2.38
CA CYS A 278 -3.77 9.96 3.31
C CYS A 278 -2.79 10.46 4.38
N ARG A 279 -1.80 11.27 3.98
CA ARG A 279 -0.84 11.89 4.90
C ARG A 279 -1.52 12.83 5.89
N GLN A 280 -2.44 13.67 5.43
CA GLN A 280 -3.21 14.56 6.29
C GLN A 280 -4.06 13.75 7.28
N ARG A 281 -4.72 12.67 6.84
CA ARG A 281 -5.49 11.78 7.69
C ARG A 281 -4.62 11.13 8.76
N LEU A 282 -3.45 10.62 8.39
CA LEU A 282 -2.48 10.04 9.33
C LEU A 282 -2.06 11.05 10.41
N HIS A 283 -1.73 12.28 10.01
CA HIS A 283 -1.37 13.35 10.95
C HIS A 283 -2.53 13.74 11.88
N LYS A 284 -3.77 13.78 11.38
CA LYS A 284 -4.97 13.97 12.22
C LYS A 284 -5.11 12.85 13.26
N GLN A 285 -4.93 11.59 12.87
CA GLN A 285 -4.95 10.44 13.79
C GLN A 285 -3.84 10.56 14.84
N TYR A 286 -2.61 10.91 14.43
CA TYR A 286 -1.48 11.10 15.31
C TYR A 286 -1.71 12.20 16.35
N LEU A 287 -2.25 13.34 15.93
CA LEU A 287 -2.63 14.40 16.86
C LEU A 287 -3.72 13.89 17.82
N ALA A 288 -4.76 13.22 17.31
CA ALA A 288 -5.86 12.74 18.13
C ALA A 288 -5.43 11.73 19.21
N VAL A 289 -4.45 10.86 18.94
CA VAL A 289 -3.95 9.88 19.94
C VAL A 289 -2.98 10.47 20.95
N ASN A 290 -2.40 11.63 20.68
CA ASN A 290 -1.41 12.28 21.55
C ASN A 290 -1.94 13.52 22.27
N LEU A 291 -3.13 14.02 21.90
CA LEU A 291 -3.79 15.08 22.65
C LEU A 291 -4.29 14.53 24.01
N PRO A 292 -4.08 15.25 25.12
CA PRO A 292 -4.67 14.89 26.39
C PRO A 292 -6.19 14.91 26.25
N HIS A 293 -6.85 13.79 26.57
CA HIS A 293 -8.31 13.76 26.63
C HIS A 293 -8.77 14.83 27.62
N ARG A 294 -9.44 15.88 27.12
CA ARG A 294 -10.19 16.76 28.02
C ARG A 294 -11.27 15.89 28.65
N VAL A 295 -11.10 15.57 29.92
CA VAL A 295 -12.15 14.98 30.74
C VAL A 295 -13.28 16.00 30.78
N ILE A 296 -14.24 15.87 29.86
CA ILE A 296 -15.50 16.59 29.98
C ILE A 296 -16.25 15.85 31.07
N ASN A 297 -16.09 16.30 32.31
CA ASN A 297 -17.00 15.95 33.39
C ASN A 297 -18.40 16.35 32.93
N ARG A 298 -19.19 15.39 32.48
CA ARG A 298 -20.63 15.56 32.34
C ARG A 298 -21.18 15.57 33.77
N THR A 299 -21.43 16.76 34.28
CA THR A 299 -22.35 17.01 35.41
C THR A 299 -23.75 16.57 35.04
#